data_AF-A0A6M3LGG2-F1
#
_entry.id   AF-A0A6M3LGG2-F1
#
_cell.length_a   1.000
_cell.length_b   1.000
_cell.length_c   1.000
_cell.angle_alpha   90.00
_cell.angle_beta   90.00
_cell.angle_gamma   90.00
#
_symmetry.space_group_name_H-M   'P 1'
#
loop_
_entity.id
_entity.type
_entity.pdbx_description
1 polymer ?
#
loop_
_entity_poly.entity_id
_entity_poly.type
_entity_poly.pdbx_seq_one_letter_code
_entity_poly.pdbx_strand_id
1 'polypeptide(L)'
;MNNTFKDIKNDHPLGIAMSAAVPLWILSIREKGGLSNQDFIEAQETSTLLGEKGDILLFGGSKKKGEAANIFNKTAKAIAVLSFCPGGITIFGQTFEANKILNVFRKRRTKIILD
;
A
#
# COMPACT_ATOMS: atom_id res chain seq x y z
N MET A 1 -0.96 -31.71 -1.31
CA MET A 1 -1.46 -30.50 -2.02
C MET A 1 -0.47 -29.39 -1.74
N ASN A 2 0.41 -29.12 -2.71
CA ASN A 2 1.60 -28.31 -2.49
C ASN A 2 1.24 -26.83 -2.32
N ASN A 3 1.81 -26.21 -1.28
CA ASN A 3 1.67 -24.79 -0.93
C ASN A 3 2.44 -23.90 -1.92
N THR A 4 2.02 -23.87 -3.18
CA THR A 4 2.69 -23.13 -4.26
C THR A 4 2.55 -21.60 -4.17
N PHE A 5 1.93 -21.07 -3.10
CA PHE A 5 1.85 -19.63 -2.84
C PHE A 5 2.97 -19.10 -1.92
N LYS A 6 3.81 -19.98 -1.36
CA LYS A 6 4.85 -19.59 -0.39
C LYS A 6 6.17 -19.13 -1.04
N ASP A 7 6.37 -19.43 -2.32
CA ASP A 7 7.67 -19.28 -3.00
C ASP A 7 7.71 -18.19 -4.09
N ILE A 8 6.73 -17.28 -4.15
CA ILE A 8 6.96 -16.01 -4.86
C ILE A 8 7.92 -15.21 -3.99
N LYS A 9 9.22 -15.38 -4.25
CA LYS A 9 10.27 -14.57 -3.68
C LYS A 9 9.86 -13.10 -3.72
N ASN A 10 9.84 -12.46 -2.55
CA ASN A 10 9.48 -11.07 -2.29
C ASN A 10 10.47 -10.05 -2.93
N ASP A 11 11.13 -10.41 -4.02
CA ASP A 11 12.34 -9.76 -4.52
C ASP A 11 12.02 -8.71 -5.60
N HIS A 12 10.76 -8.54 -6.00
CA HIS A 12 10.41 -7.49 -6.94
C HIS A 12 10.53 -6.11 -6.26
N PRO A 13 11.33 -5.17 -6.81
CA PRO A 13 11.57 -3.87 -6.20
C PRO A 13 10.28 -3.11 -5.84
N LEU A 14 9.24 -3.25 -6.67
CA LEU A 14 7.91 -2.69 -6.39
C LEU A 14 7.29 -3.24 -5.10
N GLY A 15 7.35 -4.55 -4.87
CA GLY A 15 6.79 -5.17 -3.66
C GLY A 15 7.51 -4.69 -2.40
N ILE A 16 8.84 -4.58 -2.46
CA ILE A 16 9.65 -4.00 -1.38
C ILE A 16 9.26 -2.54 -1.14
N ALA A 17 9.17 -1.71 -2.18
CA ALA A 17 8.78 -0.31 -2.04
C ALA A 17 7.35 -0.15 -1.47
N MET A 18 6.41 -0.99 -1.92
CA MET A 18 5.03 -1.00 -1.40
C MET A 18 4.97 -1.42 0.07
N SER A 19 5.81 -2.37 0.50
CA SER A 19 5.89 -2.82 1.90
C SER A 19 6.22 -1.67 2.87
N ALA A 20 6.93 -0.65 2.39
CA ALA A 20 7.23 0.55 3.16
C ALA A 20 6.17 1.64 2.96
N ALA A 21 5.73 1.89 1.73
CA ALA A 21 4.84 3.01 1.41
C ALA A 21 3.41 2.80 1.93
N VAL A 22 2.86 1.58 1.85
CA VAL A 22 1.48 1.30 2.25
C VAL A 22 1.25 1.55 3.76
N PRO A 23 2.09 1.05 4.69
CA PRO A 23 1.95 1.37 6.11
C PRO A 23 1.99 2.87 6.44
N LEU A 24 2.79 3.66 5.70
CA LEU A 24 2.85 5.11 5.89
C LEU A 24 1.53 5.79 5.47
N TRP A 25 0.92 5.34 4.38
CA TRP A 25 -0.41 5.82 3.98
C TRP A 25 -1.50 5.42 4.96
N ILE A 26 -1.49 4.18 5.49
CA ILE A 26 -2.42 3.74 6.54
C ILE A 26 -2.33 4.65 7.76
N LEU A 27 -1.11 4.99 8.18
CA LEU A 27 -0.88 5.91 9.29
C LEU A 27 -1.43 7.32 8.98
N SER A 28 -1.13 7.85 7.79
CA SER A 28 -1.61 9.17 7.36
C SER A 28 -3.14 9.24 7.33
N ILE A 29 -3.81 8.21 6.81
CA ILE A 29 -5.28 8.10 6.79
C ILE A 29 -5.81 8.12 8.22
N ARG A 30 -5.19 7.37 9.13
CA ARG A 30 -5.60 7.35 10.54
C ARG A 30 -5.41 8.71 11.22
N GLU A 31 -4.30 9.40 10.95
CA GLU A 31 -4.01 10.72 11.51
C GLU A 31 -4.97 11.80 11.00
N LYS A 32 -5.52 11.64 9.79
CA LYS A 32 -6.57 12.50 9.23
C LYS A 32 -7.98 12.23 9.79
N GLY A 33 -8.14 11.25 10.69
CA GLY A 33 -9.43 10.89 11.28
C GLY A 33 -10.09 9.64 10.68
N GLY A 34 -9.44 8.96 9.74
CA GLY A 34 -9.94 7.76 9.07
C GLY A 34 -10.24 7.97 7.59
N LEU A 35 -10.92 7.00 6.99
CA LEU A 35 -11.28 7.03 5.58
C LEU A 35 -12.44 7.99 5.32
N SER A 36 -12.35 8.73 4.22
CA SER A 36 -13.43 9.53 3.65
C SER A 36 -14.03 8.84 2.42
N ASN A 37 -15.23 9.26 2.01
CA ASN A 37 -15.83 8.80 0.75
C ASN A 37 -14.95 9.09 -0.47
N GLN A 38 -14.23 10.22 -0.44
CA GLN A 38 -13.31 10.61 -1.49
C GLN A 38 -12.14 9.62 -1.64
N ASP A 39 -11.66 9.04 -0.53
CA ASP A 39 -10.59 8.04 -0.60
C ASP A 39 -11.01 6.77 -1.33
N PHE A 40 -12.29 6.37 -1.21
CA PHE A 40 -12.83 5.22 -1.94
C PHE A 40 -12.96 5.52 -3.45
N ILE A 41 -13.41 6.72 -3.81
CA ILE A 41 -13.51 7.17 -5.21
C ILE A 41 -12.12 7.16 -5.86
N GLU A 42 -11.12 7.77 -5.22
CA GLU A 42 -9.75 7.80 -5.73
C GLU A 42 -9.11 6.40 -5.81
N ALA A 43 -9.40 5.53 -4.85
CA ALA A 43 -8.96 4.13 -4.90
C ALA A 43 -9.58 3.38 -6.09
N GLN A 44 -10.86 3.63 -6.40
CA GLN A 44 -11.52 3.04 -7.56
C GLN A 44 -10.90 3.52 -8.87
N GLU A 45 -10.67 4.82 -9.03
CA GLU A 45 -10.03 5.40 -10.23
C GLU A 45 -8.62 4.86 -10.48
N THR A 46 -7.93 4.45 -9.40
CA THR A 46 -6.59 3.87 -9.50
C THR A 46 -6.57 2.53 -10.25
N SER A 47 -7.69 1.80 -10.30
CA SER A 47 -7.80 0.56 -11.08
C SER A 47 -7.67 0.80 -12.59
N THR A 48 -8.35 1.82 -13.13
CA THR A 48 -8.23 2.25 -14.52
C THR A 48 -6.80 2.71 -14.83
N LEU A 49 -6.22 3.52 -13.94
CA LEU A 49 -4.85 4.00 -14.08
C LEU A 49 -3.82 2.86 -14.16
N LEU A 50 -4.00 1.82 -13.33
CA LEU A 50 -3.14 0.63 -13.35
C LEU A 50 -3.30 -0.18 -14.65
N GLY A 51 -4.52 -0.29 -15.17
CA GLY A 51 -4.77 -0.95 -16.45
C GLY A 51 -4.09 -0.25 -17.62
N GLU A 52 -4.08 1.09 -17.61
CA GLU A 52 -3.50 1.90 -18.68
C GLU A 52 -1.99 2.07 -18.58
N LYS A 53 -1.43 2.12 -17.36
CA LYS A 53 -0.04 2.54 -17.10
C LYS A 53 0.75 1.60 -16.17
N GLY A 54 0.31 0.36 -16.06
CA GLY A 54 0.95 -0.64 -15.20
C GLY A 54 2.40 -0.94 -15.59
N ASP A 55 2.73 -0.83 -16.87
CA ASP A 55 4.09 -0.93 -17.40
C ASP A 55 5.01 0.16 -16.84
N ILE A 56 4.54 1.40 -16.76
CA ILE A 56 5.26 2.52 -16.17
C ILE A 56 5.50 2.28 -14.67
N LEU A 57 4.56 1.66 -13.97
CA LEU A 57 4.71 1.32 -12.56
C LEU A 57 5.74 0.19 -12.35
N LEU A 58 5.73 -0.83 -13.21
CA LEU A 58 6.59 -2.01 -13.08
C LEU A 58 8.02 -1.75 -13.56
N PHE A 59 8.18 -1.06 -14.68
CA PHE A 59 9.46 -0.91 -15.37
C PHE A 59 9.97 0.54 -15.39
N GLY A 60 9.18 1.51 -14.94
CA GLY A 60 9.51 2.92 -15.05
C GLY A 60 9.42 3.41 -16.50
N GLY A 61 10.32 4.31 -16.90
CA GLY A 61 10.48 4.68 -18.31
C GLY A 61 9.46 5.68 -18.88
N SER A 62 8.64 6.31 -18.05
CA SER A 62 7.78 7.40 -18.54
C SER A 62 8.61 8.57 -19.09
N LYS A 63 8.20 9.09 -20.25
CA LYS A 63 8.73 10.34 -20.83
C LYS A 63 8.43 11.57 -19.98
N LYS A 64 7.43 11.50 -19.10
CA LYS A 64 7.00 12.58 -18.21
C LYS A 64 7.64 12.43 -16.84
N LYS A 65 8.48 13.40 -16.47
CA LYS A 65 9.13 13.46 -15.16
C LYS A 65 8.10 13.37 -14.03
N GLY A 66 8.33 12.44 -13.09
CA GLY A 66 7.50 12.25 -11.90
C GLY A 66 6.22 11.43 -12.11
N GLU A 67 5.91 11.00 -13.34
CA GLU A 67 4.70 10.20 -13.59
C GLU A 67 4.74 8.84 -12.89
N ALA A 68 5.86 8.12 -12.96
CA ALA A 68 6.02 6.84 -12.27
C ALA A 68 5.83 6.98 -10.75
N ALA A 69 6.40 8.03 -10.14
CA ALA A 69 6.23 8.31 -8.72
C ALA A 69 4.77 8.65 -8.36
N ASN A 70 4.07 9.38 -9.22
CA ASN A 70 2.65 9.69 -9.03
C ASN A 70 1.79 8.43 -9.08
N ILE A 71 2.02 7.55 -10.08
CA ILE A 71 1.30 6.27 -10.19
C ILE A 71 1.60 5.41 -8.95
N PHE A 72 2.87 5.28 -8.56
CA PHE A 72 3.27 4.55 -7.37
C PHE A 72 2.53 5.03 -6.11
N ASN A 73 2.51 6.35 -5.87
CA ASN A 73 1.84 6.92 -4.70
C ASN A 73 0.33 6.69 -4.71
N LYS A 74 -0.32 6.82 -5.88
CA LYS A 74 -1.75 6.53 -6.03
C LYS A 74 -2.04 5.06 -5.76
N THR A 75 -1.25 4.15 -6.31
CA THR A 75 -1.37 2.71 -6.05
C THR A 75 -1.16 2.37 -4.58
N ALA A 76 -0.13 2.94 -3.94
CA ALA A 76 0.12 2.73 -2.52
C ALA A 76 -1.03 3.23 -1.65
N LYS A 77 -1.59 4.42 -1.97
CA LYS A 77 -2.77 4.95 -1.28
C LYS A 77 -3.99 4.05 -1.48
N ALA A 78 -4.26 3.59 -2.69
CA ALA A 78 -5.38 2.69 -2.97
C ALA A 78 -5.28 1.37 -2.18
N ILE A 79 -4.09 0.76 -2.14
CA ILE A 79 -3.85 -0.46 -1.33
C ILE A 79 -4.06 -0.14 0.16
N ALA A 80 -3.59 1.02 0.64
CA ALA A 80 -3.82 1.44 2.02
C ALA A 80 -5.31 1.60 2.33
N VAL A 81 -6.12 2.16 1.43
CA VAL A 81 -7.58 2.25 1.59
C VAL A 81 -8.19 0.84 1.72
N LEU A 82 -7.84 -0.08 0.82
CA LEU A 82 -8.34 -1.45 0.83
C LEU A 82 -7.90 -2.24 2.08
N SER A 83 -6.78 -1.87 2.70
CA SER A 83 -6.30 -2.53 3.93
C SER A 83 -7.20 -2.31 5.15
N PHE A 84 -8.15 -1.35 5.10
CA PHE A 84 -9.16 -1.14 6.14
C PHE A 84 -10.37 -2.07 6.01
N CYS A 85 -10.52 -2.79 4.90
CA CYS A 85 -11.53 -3.84 4.79
C CYS A 85 -11.26 -4.96 5.82
N PRO A 86 -12.30 -5.64 6.34
CA PRO A 86 -12.12 -6.79 7.24
C PRO A 86 -11.23 -7.86 6.60
N GLY A 87 -10.17 -8.27 7.30
CA GLY A 87 -9.16 -9.21 6.78
C GLY A 87 -8.06 -8.58 5.93
N GLY A 88 -8.18 -7.29 5.59
CA GLY A 88 -7.20 -6.55 4.82
C GLY A 88 -7.13 -6.99 3.35
N ILE A 89 -5.98 -6.71 2.72
CA ILE A 89 -5.70 -7.08 1.32
C ILE A 89 -4.37 -7.81 1.23
N THR A 90 -4.29 -8.82 0.35
CA THR A 90 -3.02 -9.52 0.04
C THR A 90 -2.59 -9.21 -1.38
N ILE A 91 -1.39 -8.64 -1.53
CA ILE A 91 -0.78 -8.29 -2.82
C ILE A 91 0.74 -8.42 -2.71
N PHE A 92 1.41 -8.79 -3.79
CA PHE A 92 2.87 -9.03 -3.82
C PHE A 92 3.35 -10.03 -2.74
N GLY A 93 2.53 -11.03 -2.40
CA GLY A 93 2.85 -12.00 -1.34
C GLY A 93 2.77 -11.43 0.09
N GLN A 94 2.30 -10.19 0.25
CA GLN A 94 2.22 -9.47 1.52
C GLN A 94 0.77 -9.17 1.87
N THR A 95 0.42 -9.32 3.15
CA THR A 95 -0.91 -8.96 3.66
C THR A 95 -0.84 -7.63 4.40
N PHE A 96 -1.65 -6.67 3.97
CA PHE A 96 -1.83 -5.38 4.61
C PHE A 96 -3.18 -5.36 5.32
N GLU A 97 -3.14 -5.30 6.65
CA GLU A 97 -4.33 -5.15 7.49
C GLU A 97 -4.14 -3.92 8.39
N ALA A 98 -4.96 -2.89 8.17
CA ALA A 98 -4.79 -1.59 8.80
C ALA A 98 -4.77 -1.69 10.34
N ASN A 99 -5.69 -2.46 10.92
CA ASN A 99 -5.79 -2.61 12.38
C ASN A 99 -4.53 -3.24 12.98
N LYS A 100 -3.97 -4.29 12.36
CA LYS A 100 -2.71 -4.91 12.82
C LYS A 100 -1.55 -3.94 12.71
N ILE A 101 -1.43 -3.24 11.58
CA ILE A 101 -0.35 -2.28 11.31
C ILE A 101 -0.39 -1.13 12.30
N LEU A 102 -1.55 -0.50 12.50
CA LEU A 102 -1.74 0.60 13.45
C LEU A 102 -1.43 0.19 14.89
N ASN A 103 -1.81 -1.04 15.29
CA ASN A 103 -1.48 -1.57 16.61
C ASN A 103 0.03 -1.70 16.84
N VAL A 104 0.80 -2.09 15.81
CA VAL A 104 2.27 -2.14 15.88
C VAL A 104 2.85 -0.74 16.09
N PHE A 105 2.40 0.26 15.33
CA PHE A 105 2.88 1.64 15.48
C PHE A 105 2.56 2.24 16.86
N ARG A 106 1.35 1.98 17.37
CA ARG A 106 0.93 2.44 18.71
C ARG A 106 1.86 1.89 19.80
N LYS A 107 2.14 0.58 19.80
CA LYS A 107 3.03 -0.07 20.78
C LYS A 107 4.46 0.49 20.75
N ARG A 108 4.96 0.85 19.56
CA ARG A 108 6.31 1.45 19.40
C ARG A 108 6.37 2.88 19.94
N ARG A 109 5.36 3.72 19.69
CA ARG A 109 5.31 5.08 20.26
C ARG A 109 5.27 5.08 21.78
N THR A 110 4.49 4.18 22.40
CA THR A 110 4.40 4.11 23.87
C THR A 110 5.72 3.69 24.53
N LYS A 111 6.54 2.90 23.84
CA LYS A 111 7.83 2.45 24.39
C LYS A 111 8.88 3.59 24.42
N ILE A 112 8.89 4.45 23.41
CA ILE A 112 9.85 5.56 23.30
C ILE A 112 9.59 6.68 24.33
N ILE A 113 8.38 6.80 24.86
CA ILE A 113 8.01 7.85 25.83
C ILE A 113 8.33 7.43 27.28
N LEU A 114 8.60 6.14 27.52
CA LEU A 114 8.80 5.57 28.87
C LEU A 114 10.26 5.21 29.16
N ASP A 115 11.18 5.43 28.21
CA ASP A 115 12.64 5.30 28.35
C ASP A 115 13.28 6.70 28.38
#